data_AF-A0A5E6NE08-F1
#
_entry.id   AF-A0A5E6NE08-F1
#
_cell.length_a   1.000
_cell.length_b   1.000
_cell.length_c   1.000
_cell.angle_alpha   90.00
_cell.angle_beta   90.00
_cell.angle_gamma   90.00
#
_symmetry.space_group_name_H-M   'P 1'
#
loop_
_entity.id
_entity.type
_entity.pdbx_description
1 polymer ?
#
loop_
_entity_poly.entity_id
_entity_poly.type
_entity_poly.pdbx_seq_one_letter_code
_entity_poly.pdbx_strand_id
1 'polypeptide(L)'
;MSDSKIVHFYNQRAEDSENRIKELKNDFGAKQMPCADFNANALYFDICSLSYNLFALMRQLLPFEFANKRAKYIRYRLYAIAAKAIKTGRKVIIKCQAQYYQLLTKVLNDIKAFKPLLS
;
A
#
# COMPACT_ATOMS: atom_id res chain seq x y z
N MET A 1 32.64 -11.22 14.56
CA MET A 1 31.38 -11.82 14.05
C MET A 1 31.78 -13.01 13.17
N SER A 2 31.05 -14.13 13.17
CA SER A 2 31.37 -15.24 12.26
C SER A 2 30.98 -14.90 10.82
N ASP A 3 31.63 -15.51 9.84
CA ASP A 3 31.41 -15.29 8.41
C ASP A 3 29.93 -15.46 8.01
N SER A 4 29.26 -16.45 8.58
CA SER A 4 27.83 -16.70 8.40
C SER A 4 26.96 -15.50 8.85
N LYS A 5 27.30 -14.82 9.97
CA LYS A 5 26.57 -13.65 10.44
C LYS A 5 26.76 -12.44 9.51
N ILE A 6 27.93 -12.30 8.89
CA ILE A 6 28.23 -11.23 7.94
C ILE A 6 27.39 -11.42 6.66
N VAL A 7 27.35 -12.64 6.13
CA VAL A 7 26.51 -12.99 4.97
C VAL A 7 25.03 -12.76 5.26
N HIS A 8 24.54 -13.19 6.43
CA HIS A 8 23.13 -13.00 6.80
C HIS A 8 22.75 -11.53 6.94
N PHE A 9 23.63 -10.70 7.51
CA PHE A 9 23.43 -9.26 7.61
C PHE A 9 23.36 -8.61 6.22
N TYR A 10 24.26 -8.98 5.31
CA TYR A 10 24.28 -8.44 3.95
C TYR A 10 23.01 -8.80 3.15
N ASN A 11 22.48 -10.01 3.32
CA ASN A 11 21.28 -10.47 2.61
C ASN A 11 20.01 -9.69 2.97
N GLN A 12 19.93 -9.08 4.16
CA GLN A 12 18.80 -8.24 4.56
C GLN A 12 18.64 -7.01 3.64
N ARG A 13 19.75 -6.51 3.07
CA ARG A 13 19.71 -5.39 2.12
C ARG A 13 18.95 -5.76 0.84
N ALA A 14 19.18 -6.96 0.31
CA ALA A 14 18.51 -7.45 -0.88
C ALA A 14 17.01 -7.68 -0.61
N GLU A 15 16.68 -8.26 0.55
CA GLU A 15 15.29 -8.53 0.94
C GLU A 15 14.48 -7.26 1.17
N ASP A 16 15.05 -6.24 1.81
CA ASP A 16 14.29 -5.05 2.16
C ASP A 16 14.43 -3.93 1.14
N SER A 17 15.65 -3.53 0.79
CA SER A 17 15.85 -2.31 0.00
C SER A 17 15.48 -2.51 -1.47
N GLU A 18 15.83 -3.66 -2.07
CA GLU A 18 15.47 -3.90 -3.47
C GLU A 18 13.97 -4.06 -3.65
N ASN A 19 13.27 -4.71 -2.72
CA ASN A 19 11.83 -4.87 -2.80
C ASN A 19 11.11 -3.53 -2.69
N ARG A 20 11.56 -2.64 -1.79
CA ARG A 20 11.04 -1.26 -1.69
C ARG A 20 11.28 -0.47 -2.98
N ILE A 21 12.47 -0.56 -3.57
CA ILE A 21 12.78 0.11 -4.85
C ILE A 21 11.93 -0.48 -5.99
N LYS A 22 11.73 -1.81 -6.02
CA LYS A 22 10.88 -2.48 -7.00
C LYS A 22 9.42 -2.02 -6.88
N GLU A 23 8.89 -1.89 -5.66
CA GLU A 23 7.54 -1.36 -5.41
C GLU A 23 7.43 0.11 -5.85
N LEU A 24 8.36 0.98 -5.45
CA LEU A 24 8.37 2.39 -5.83
C LEU A 24 8.37 2.56 -7.36
N LYS A 25 9.23 1.82 -8.07
CA LYS A 25 9.33 1.87 -9.54
C LYS A 25 8.08 1.35 -10.22
N ASN A 26 7.60 0.17 -9.84
CA ASN A 26 6.57 -0.54 -10.59
C ASN A 26 5.14 -0.16 -10.21
N ASP A 27 4.90 0.21 -8.94
CA ASP A 27 3.55 0.43 -8.41
C ASP A 27 3.23 1.93 -8.22
N PHE A 28 4.25 2.80 -8.10
CA PHE A 28 4.10 4.24 -7.84
C PHE A 28 4.65 5.14 -8.95
N GLY A 29 5.02 4.58 -10.10
CA GLY A 29 5.34 5.37 -11.30
C GLY A 29 6.75 5.95 -11.34
N ALA A 30 7.64 5.58 -10.41
CA ALA A 30 9.02 6.06 -10.37
C ALA A 30 9.96 5.38 -11.39
N LYS A 31 9.43 4.54 -12.28
CA LYS A 31 10.22 3.84 -13.32
C LYS A 31 10.66 4.77 -14.45
N GLN A 32 9.82 5.73 -14.83
CA GLN A 32 10.08 6.63 -15.95
C GLN A 32 9.64 8.04 -15.58
N MET A 33 10.52 9.00 -15.86
CA MET A 33 10.26 10.42 -15.61
C MET A 33 9.43 11.02 -16.75
N PRO A 34 8.49 11.93 -16.44
CA PRO A 34 7.49 12.39 -17.41
C PRO A 34 8.01 13.38 -18.46
N CYS A 35 9.13 14.05 -18.22
CA CYS A 35 9.61 15.12 -19.11
C CYS A 35 11.15 15.24 -19.15
N ALA A 36 11.66 16.18 -19.93
CA ALA A 36 13.11 16.45 -20.02
C ALA A 36 13.63 17.41 -18.94
N ASP A 37 12.74 18.09 -18.20
CA ASP A 37 13.11 19.05 -17.17
C ASP A 37 13.51 18.33 -15.87
N PHE A 38 14.71 18.61 -15.37
CA PHE A 38 15.24 17.95 -14.17
C PHE A 38 14.44 18.27 -12.90
N ASN A 39 14.06 19.53 -12.70
CA ASN A 39 13.36 19.97 -11.49
C ASN A 39 11.94 19.42 -11.44
N ALA A 40 11.25 19.42 -12.58
CA ALA A 40 9.93 18.80 -12.71
C ALA A 40 9.98 17.29 -12.42
N ASN A 41 11.01 16.61 -12.92
CA ASN A 41 11.21 15.19 -12.65
C ASN A 41 11.59 14.90 -11.19
N ALA A 42 12.39 15.75 -10.55
CA ALA A 42 12.72 15.64 -9.13
C ALA A 42 11.45 15.73 -8.28
N LEU A 43 10.61 16.75 -8.52
CA LEU A 43 9.31 16.89 -7.84
C LEU A 43 8.40 15.68 -8.10
N TYR A 44 8.33 15.19 -9.34
CA TYR A 44 7.55 13.99 -9.66
C TYR A 44 8.04 12.76 -8.87
N PHE A 45 9.36 12.56 -8.79
CA PHE A 45 9.95 11.45 -8.03
C PHE A 45 9.67 11.57 -6.52
N ASP A 46 9.69 12.79 -5.98
CA ASP A 46 9.33 13.06 -4.58
C ASP A 46 7.86 12.71 -4.31
N ILE A 47 6.95 13.04 -5.24
CA ILE A 47 5.53 12.65 -5.15
C ILE A 47 5.38 11.12 -5.19
N CYS A 48 6.11 10.42 -6.07
CA CYS A 48 6.13 8.96 -6.10
C CYS A 48 6.60 8.38 -4.76
N SER A 49 7.68 8.94 -4.20
CA SER A 49 8.28 8.49 -2.94
C SER A 49 7.36 8.74 -1.75
N LEU A 50 6.72 9.90 -1.68
CA LEU A 50 5.72 10.23 -0.66
C LEU A 50 4.52 9.28 -0.74
N SER A 51 4.03 9.01 -1.96
CA SER A 51 2.92 8.08 -2.18
C SER A 51 3.25 6.67 -1.71
N TYR A 52 4.45 6.19 -1.99
CA TYR A 52 4.96 4.90 -1.50
C TYR A 52 5.03 4.87 0.04
N ASN A 53 5.55 5.93 0.68
CA ASN A 53 5.65 6.01 2.14
C ASN A 53 4.28 6.02 2.81
N LEU A 54 3.32 6.79 2.28
CA LEU A 54 1.93 6.80 2.77
C LEU A 54 1.30 5.41 2.64
N PHE A 55 1.54 4.72 1.53
CA PHE A 55 1.07 3.35 1.36
C PHE A 55 1.72 2.37 2.34
N ALA A 56 3.03 2.49 2.58
CA ALA A 56 3.74 1.66 3.55
C ALA A 56 3.19 1.84 4.97
N LEU A 57 2.88 3.08 5.37
CA LEU A 57 2.20 3.39 6.63
C LEU A 57 0.78 2.81 6.66
N MET A 58 -0.01 3.03 5.62
CA MET A 58 -1.36 2.46 5.51
C MET A 58 -1.34 0.93 5.65
N ARG A 59 -0.35 0.26 5.03
CA ARG A 59 -0.20 -1.19 5.09
C ARG A 59 0.05 -1.72 6.51
N GLN A 60 0.68 -0.92 7.39
CA GLN A 60 0.82 -1.27 8.81
C GLN A 60 -0.50 -1.23 9.58
N LEU A 61 -1.49 -0.49 9.08
CA LEU A 61 -2.84 -0.41 9.66
C LEU A 61 -3.80 -1.47 9.10
N LEU A 62 -3.39 -2.22 8.08
CA LEU A 62 -4.22 -3.25 7.48
C LEU A 62 -4.07 -4.58 8.24
N PRO A 63 -5.06 -5.49 8.11
CA PRO A 63 -4.94 -6.85 8.63
C PRO A 63 -3.65 -7.54 8.16
N PHE A 64 -3.08 -8.41 9.01
CA PHE A 64 -1.80 -9.09 8.77
C PHE A 64 -1.66 -9.77 7.39
N GLU A 65 -2.77 -10.24 6.81
CA GLU A 65 -2.79 -10.80 5.44
C GLU A 65 -2.27 -9.85 4.35
N PHE A 66 -2.27 -8.53 4.61
CA PHE A 66 -1.79 -7.49 3.72
C PHE A 66 -0.34 -7.03 3.99
N ALA A 67 0.30 -7.46 5.08
CA ALA A 67 1.59 -6.94 5.53
C ALA A 67 2.68 -6.94 4.44
N ASN A 68 2.70 -7.99 3.61
CA ASN A 68 3.67 -8.20 2.52
C ASN A 68 3.02 -8.11 1.12
N LYS A 69 1.88 -7.43 1.00
CA LYS A 69 1.17 -7.30 -0.28
C LYS A 69 1.51 -5.98 -0.96
N ARG A 70 1.71 -6.06 -2.27
CA ARG A 70 1.95 -4.92 -3.17
C ARG A 70 0.69 -4.06 -3.33
N ALA A 71 0.88 -2.79 -3.70
CA ALA A 71 -0.21 -1.83 -3.83
C ALA A 71 -1.28 -2.28 -4.82
N LYS A 72 -0.88 -2.95 -5.91
CA LYS A 72 -1.82 -3.55 -6.88
C LYS A 72 -2.76 -4.55 -6.22
N TYR A 73 -2.25 -5.46 -5.38
CA TYR A 73 -3.06 -6.47 -4.70
C TYR A 73 -4.07 -5.82 -3.74
N ILE A 74 -3.60 -4.88 -2.91
CA ILE A 74 -4.45 -4.14 -1.98
C ILE A 74 -5.54 -3.37 -2.74
N ARG A 75 -5.20 -2.72 -3.86
CA ARG A 75 -6.17 -2.01 -4.70
C ARG A 75 -7.28 -2.91 -5.20
N TYR A 76 -6.96 -4.09 -5.68
CA TYR A 76 -7.99 -5.04 -6.12
C TYR A 76 -8.84 -5.57 -4.97
N ARG A 77 -8.25 -5.79 -3.80
CA ARG A 77 -8.94 -6.39 -2.66
C ARG A 77 -9.79 -5.42 -1.85
N LEU A 78 -9.42 -4.14 -1.80
CA LEU A 78 -10.10 -3.13 -0.99
C LEU A 78 -10.84 -2.07 -1.81
N TYR A 79 -10.31 -1.65 -2.96
CA TYR A 79 -10.89 -0.55 -3.74
C TYR A 79 -11.69 -1.02 -4.96
N ALA A 80 -11.27 -2.10 -5.63
CA ALA A 80 -11.93 -2.63 -6.82
C ALA A 80 -12.80 -3.87 -6.53
N ILE A 81 -13.53 -3.83 -5.40
CA ILE A 81 -14.46 -4.90 -5.03
C ILE A 81 -15.69 -4.85 -5.93
N ALA A 82 -16.04 -5.99 -6.53
CA ALA A 82 -17.27 -6.11 -7.31
C ALA A 82 -18.50 -6.01 -6.39
N ALA A 83 -19.33 -5.00 -6.62
CA ALA A 83 -20.56 -4.78 -5.87
C ALA A 83 -21.67 -4.23 -6.79
N LYS A 84 -22.92 -4.53 -6.45
CA LYS A 84 -24.10 -3.99 -7.13
C LYS A 84 -24.62 -2.79 -6.36
N ALA A 85 -24.55 -1.60 -6.97
CA ALA A 85 -25.20 -0.41 -6.45
C ALA A 85 -26.69 -0.42 -6.83
N ILE A 86 -27.57 -0.27 -5.85
CA ILE A 86 -29.02 -0.22 -6.04
C ILE A 86 -29.52 1.09 -5.45
N LYS A 87 -30.25 1.86 -6.25
CA LYS A 87 -30.96 3.05 -5.79
C LYS A 87 -32.42 2.69 -5.57
N THR A 88 -32.92 2.84 -4.35
CA THR A 88 -34.34 2.65 -4.05
C THR A 88 -34.83 3.76 -3.12
N GLY A 89 -35.88 4.47 -3.52
CA GLY A 89 -36.31 5.72 -2.88
C GLY A 89 -35.16 6.73 -2.78
N ARG A 90 -34.89 7.22 -1.55
CA ARG A 90 -33.79 8.15 -1.22
C ARG A 90 -32.54 7.45 -0.64
N LYS A 91 -32.39 6.14 -0.86
CA LYS A 91 -31.26 5.35 -0.34
C LYS A 91 -30.43 4.76 -1.48
N VAL A 92 -29.12 4.70 -1.26
CA VAL A 92 -28.17 3.93 -2.07
C VAL A 92 -27.72 2.73 -1.25
N ILE A 93 -27.88 1.54 -1.81
CA ILE A 93 -27.52 0.27 -1.18
C ILE A 93 -26.43 -0.38 -2.03
N ILE A 94 -25.32 -0.75 -1.40
CA ILE A 94 -24.23 -1.48 -2.05
C ILE A 94 -24.32 -2.95 -1.63
N LYS A 95 -24.66 -3.83 -2.58
CA LYS A 95 -24.66 -5.28 -2.36
C LYS A 95 -23.31 -5.86 -2.77
N CYS A 96 -22.64 -6.53 -1.84
CA CYS A 96 -21.41 -7.27 -2.09
C CYS A 96 -21.47 -8.62 -1.36
N GLN A 97 -20.54 -9.52 -1.66
CA GLN A 97 -20.44 -10.78 -0.90
C GLN A 97 -20.04 -10.48 0.56
N ALA A 98 -20.59 -11.26 1.50
CA ALA A 98 -20.41 -11.05 2.93
C ALA A 98 -18.93 -10.96 3.36
N GLN A 99 -18.05 -11.76 2.75
CA GLN A 99 -16.61 -11.74 3.01
C GLN A 99 -15.97 -10.36 2.79
N TYR A 100 -16.40 -9.63 1.76
CA TYR A 100 -15.86 -8.30 1.46
C TYR A 100 -16.37 -7.26 2.46
N TYR A 101 -17.63 -7.36 2.87
CA TYR A 101 -18.19 -6.50 3.90
C TYR A 101 -17.45 -6.68 5.24
N GLN A 102 -17.22 -7.93 5.65
CA GLN A 102 -16.48 -8.26 6.87
C GLN A 102 -15.05 -7.72 6.82
N LEU A 103 -14.35 -7.93 5.70
CA LEU A 103 -13.00 -7.41 5.49
C LEU A 103 -12.96 -5.87 5.58
N LEU A 104 -13.84 -5.17 4.86
CA LEU A 104 -13.88 -3.70 4.90
C LEU A 104 -14.21 -3.17 6.28
N THR A 105 -15.15 -3.82 6.99
CA THR A 105 -15.50 -3.46 8.36
C THR A 105 -14.29 -3.60 9.29
N LYS A 106 -13.55 -4.70 9.16
CA LYS A 106 -12.31 -4.92 9.92
C LYS A 106 -11.28 -3.82 9.66
N VAL A 107 -10.98 -3.56 8.38
CA VAL A 107 -10.04 -2.50 7.97
C VAL A 107 -10.43 -1.14 8.52
N LEU A 108 -11.72 -0.76 8.41
CA LEU A 108 -12.20 0.52 8.91
C LEU A 108 -12.12 0.62 10.43
N ASN A 109 -12.34 -0.48 11.14
CA ASN A 109 -12.19 -0.52 12.60
C ASN A 109 -10.72 -0.40 13.02
N ASP A 110 -9.80 -1.09 12.33
CA ASP A 110 -8.36 -1.01 12.60
C ASP A 110 -7.85 0.43 12.40
N ILE A 111 -8.29 1.10 11.32
CA ILE A 111 -7.96 2.51 11.06
C ILE A 111 -8.52 3.44 12.15
N LYS A 112 -9.76 3.23 12.61
CA LYS A 112 -10.35 4.04 13.69
C LYS A 112 -9.68 3.81 15.06
N ALA A 113 -9.19 2.60 15.30
CA ALA A 113 -8.53 2.24 16.53
C ALA A 113 -7.07 2.69 16.57
N PHE A 114 -6.49 3.09 15.43
CA PHE A 114 -5.12 3.56 15.35
C PHE A 114 -4.91 4.77 16.25
N LYS A 115 -3.98 4.62 17.20
CA LYS A 115 -3.46 5.71 18.02
C LYS A 115 -2.01 5.94 17.62
N PRO A 116 -1.63 7.16 17.21
CA PRO A 116 -0.24 7.45 16.89
C PRO A 116 0.61 7.29 18.14
N LEU A 117 1.83 6.77 17.99
CA LEU A 117 2.78 6.56 19.08
C LEU A 117 3.29 7.88 19.72
N LEU A 118 2.93 9.01 19.12
CA LEU A 118 3.22 10.37 19.59
C LEU A 118 1.92 10.99 20.12
N SER A 119 1.49 10.56 21.31
CA SER A 119 0.38 11.15 22.07
C SER A 119 0.77 11.31 23.52
#